data_AF-A0A4Q6FYQ4-F1
#
_entry.id   AF-A0A4Q6FYQ4-F1
#
_cell.length_a   1.000
_cell.length_b   1.000
_cell.length_c   1.000
_cell.angle_alpha   90.00
_cell.angle_beta   90.00
_cell.angle_gamma   90.00
#
_symmetry.space_group_name_H-M   'P 1'
#
loop_
_entity.id
_entity.type
_entity.pdbx_description
1 polymer ?
#
loop_
_entity_poly.entity_id
_entity_poly.type
_entity_poly.pdbx_seq_one_letter_code
_entity_poly.pdbx_strand_id
1 'polypeptide(L)'
;MKSFSALAVIISLLLLYRYSGGDVDPSAEHSKTPLTHISSPAPKQSVVAPIKLAAKTAPAADDKPLLNEAEFQETFKNTDFMQSMPTARFVETLETQWRPEMALYFTDLLESIGSSDASERGRVIFLANELRSTDFVPLWTQVLERKIPAFDNEAELIAAKEPNVSTLSLRNELSTAVRNLGLLAYKNPEALNSLQTYVASYRAEFDNALVRKDAYYRIREINPTLAARTISRLSAADPLRKALSLD
;
A
#
# COMPACT_ATOMS: atom_id res chain seq x y z
N MET A 1 30.37 -0.82 -11.28
CA MET A 1 29.64 0.02 -10.31
C MET A 1 28.84 1.08 -11.06
N LYS A 2 27.54 0.88 -11.23
CA LYS A 2 26.57 1.91 -11.63
C LYS A 2 25.23 1.56 -10.96
N SER A 3 25.09 1.93 -9.70
CA SER A 3 23.81 1.95 -8.99
C SER A 3 23.02 3.16 -9.50
N PHE A 4 22.34 2.98 -10.63
CA PHE A 4 21.29 3.91 -11.03
C PHE A 4 20.11 3.70 -10.08
N SER A 5 19.91 4.73 -9.27
CA SER A 5 19.08 4.76 -8.07
C SER A 5 17.61 4.45 -8.36
N ALA A 6 17.01 3.54 -7.57
CA ALA A 6 15.57 3.33 -7.49
C ALA A 6 14.79 4.65 -7.23
N LEU A 7 15.46 5.67 -6.67
CA LEU A 7 14.94 7.02 -6.49
C LEU A 7 14.65 7.72 -7.82
N ALA A 8 15.45 7.47 -8.87
CA ALA A 8 15.25 8.08 -10.19
C ALA A 8 14.02 7.51 -10.91
N VAL A 9 13.67 6.25 -10.63
CA VAL A 9 12.47 5.59 -11.19
C VAL A 9 11.21 6.11 -10.50
N ILE A 10 11.26 6.31 -9.18
CA ILE A 10 10.15 6.89 -8.40
C ILE A 10 9.90 8.35 -8.81
N ILE A 11 10.97 9.14 -8.99
CA ILE A 11 10.86 10.53 -9.48
C ILE A 11 10.30 10.56 -10.93
N SER A 12 10.68 9.60 -11.78
CA SER A 12 10.16 9.53 -13.16
C SER A 12 8.66 9.16 -13.21
N LEU A 13 8.19 8.29 -12.31
CA LEU A 13 6.76 7.96 -12.19
C LEU A 13 5.93 9.16 -11.69
N LEU A 14 6.49 9.98 -10.79
CA LEU A 14 5.86 11.21 -10.31
C LEU A 14 5.86 12.34 -11.35
N LEU A 15 6.87 12.40 -12.23
CA LEU A 15 6.94 13.38 -13.32
C LEU A 15 5.99 13.04 -14.48
N LEU A 16 5.83 11.75 -14.81
CA LEU A 16 4.83 11.31 -15.81
C LEU A 16 3.39 11.61 -15.36
N TYR A 17 3.13 11.58 -14.05
CA TYR A 17 1.83 11.96 -13.48
C TYR A 17 1.52 13.46 -13.64
N ARG A 18 2.55 14.33 -13.74
CA ARG A 18 2.38 15.78 -13.95
C ARG A 18 2.16 16.17 -15.41
N TYR A 19 2.60 15.36 -16.38
CA TYR A 19 2.52 15.72 -17.80
C TYR A 19 1.25 15.25 -18.53
N SER A 20 0.40 14.44 -17.89
CA SER A 20 -0.88 14.00 -18.47
C SER A 20 -2.06 14.97 -18.22
N GLY A 21 -1.80 16.16 -17.66
CA GLY A 21 -2.83 17.14 -17.29
C GLY A 21 -2.55 18.57 -17.77
N GLY A 22 -1.86 18.75 -18.89
CA GLY A 22 -1.64 20.07 -19.51
C GLY A 22 -2.46 20.22 -20.78
N ASP A 23 -3.46 21.10 -20.74
CA ASP A 23 -4.32 21.49 -21.87
C ASP A 23 -3.49 21.97 -23.08
N VAL A 24 -3.82 21.41 -24.26
CA VAL A 24 -3.47 22.00 -25.55
C VAL A 24 -4.66 22.86 -25.97
N ASP A 25 -4.45 24.17 -26.00
CA ASP A 25 -5.39 25.14 -26.56
C ASP A 25 -5.15 25.27 -28.07
N PRO A 26 -6.20 25.12 -28.91
CA PRO A 26 -6.27 25.82 -30.17
C PRO A 26 -7.54 26.67 -30.24
N SER A 27 -7.39 27.97 -30.01
CA SER A 27 -8.35 28.98 -30.45
C SER A 27 -8.53 28.92 -31.98
N ALA A 28 -9.75 28.69 -32.47
CA ALA A 28 -10.52 29.66 -33.26
C ALA A 28 -11.72 29.04 -34.03
N GLU A 29 -12.87 29.68 -33.84
CA GLU A 29 -13.98 29.91 -34.79
C GLU A 29 -15.21 28.98 -34.90
N HIS A 30 -16.33 29.58 -34.46
CA HIS A 30 -17.68 29.59 -35.03
C HIS A 30 -18.68 28.44 -34.75
N SER A 31 -19.58 28.65 -33.77
CA SER A 31 -20.97 29.14 -34.04
C SER A 31 -21.96 28.92 -32.87
N LYS A 32 -22.64 30.02 -32.49
CA LYS A 32 -24.03 30.20 -32.00
C LYS A 32 -24.62 29.30 -30.89
N THR A 33 -25.02 30.01 -29.82
CA THR A 33 -25.96 29.74 -28.70
C THR A 33 -27.29 29.02 -29.07
N PRO A 34 -28.08 28.42 -28.12
CA PRO A 34 -28.41 28.98 -26.80
C PRO A 34 -28.46 28.06 -25.56
N LEU A 35 -28.37 28.76 -24.42
CA LEU A 35 -28.57 28.38 -23.02
C LEU A 35 -29.62 27.28 -22.77
N THR A 36 -29.22 26.24 -22.05
CA THR A 36 -30.16 25.49 -21.17
C THR A 36 -29.52 25.31 -19.80
N HIS A 37 -30.21 25.84 -18.79
CA HIS A 37 -29.90 25.75 -17.38
C HIS A 37 -29.88 24.27 -16.94
N ILE A 38 -28.74 23.76 -16.45
CA ILE A 38 -28.71 22.54 -15.63
C ILE A 38 -27.93 22.88 -14.36
N SER A 39 -28.66 22.80 -13.26
CA SER A 39 -28.21 23.05 -11.90
C SER A 39 -27.10 22.07 -11.52
N SER A 40 -25.95 22.59 -11.09
CA SER A 40 -24.93 21.81 -10.37
C SER A 40 -25.51 21.28 -9.05
N PRO A 41 -25.39 19.98 -8.74
CA PRO A 41 -25.45 19.55 -7.35
C PRO A 41 -24.09 19.80 -6.70
N ALA A 42 -24.11 20.44 -5.53
CA ALA A 42 -22.94 20.66 -4.69
C ALA A 42 -22.24 19.34 -4.30
N PRO A 43 -20.90 19.32 -4.16
CA PRO A 43 -20.20 18.14 -3.66
C PRO A 43 -20.59 17.89 -2.21
N LYS A 44 -21.12 16.69 -1.94
CA LYS A 44 -21.36 16.20 -0.58
C LYS A 44 -20.01 16.03 0.10
N GLN A 45 -19.72 16.87 1.09
CA GLN A 45 -18.66 16.63 2.06
C GLN A 45 -18.96 15.30 2.77
N SER A 46 -18.14 14.28 2.52
CA SER A 46 -18.20 13.04 3.26
C SER A 46 -17.56 13.28 4.63
N VAL A 47 -18.39 13.33 5.67
CA VAL A 47 -17.95 13.43 7.07
C VAL A 47 -17.44 12.05 7.48
N VAL A 48 -16.13 11.86 7.48
CA VAL A 48 -15.49 10.68 8.06
C VAL A 48 -15.71 10.73 9.58
N ALA A 49 -16.36 9.71 10.13
CA ALA A 49 -16.60 9.59 11.56
C ALA A 49 -15.28 9.19 12.28
N PRO A 50 -14.97 9.75 13.47
CA PRO A 50 -13.76 9.41 14.21
C PRO A 50 -13.83 7.98 14.78
N ILE A 51 -12.81 7.17 14.50
CA ILE A 51 -12.65 5.81 15.04
C ILE A 51 -11.84 5.92 16.34
N LYS A 52 -12.47 5.57 17.45
CA LYS A 52 -11.97 5.82 18.81
C LYS A 52 -10.79 4.89 19.17
N LEU A 53 -9.60 5.45 19.38
CA LEU A 53 -8.48 4.73 19.99
C LEU A 53 -8.88 4.26 21.41
N ALA A 54 -8.79 2.95 21.67
CA ALA A 54 -9.24 2.37 22.93
C ALA A 54 -8.35 2.84 24.10
N ALA A 55 -8.87 3.74 24.93
CA ALA A 55 -8.21 4.15 26.17
C ALA A 55 -8.24 2.99 27.18
N LYS A 56 -7.08 2.36 27.42
CA LYS A 56 -6.89 1.44 28.56
C LYS A 56 -5.97 2.10 29.58
N THR A 57 -6.51 2.34 30.77
CA THR A 57 -5.82 2.94 31.91
C THR A 57 -4.86 1.94 32.56
N ALA A 58 -3.58 2.30 32.70
CA ALA A 58 -2.59 1.69 33.61
C ALA A 58 -1.39 2.65 33.82
N PRO A 59 -0.63 2.54 34.92
CA PRO A 59 -0.18 3.67 35.73
C PRO A 59 1.11 4.35 35.26
N ALA A 60 1.24 5.59 35.73
CA ALA A 60 2.29 6.57 35.44
C ALA A 60 3.73 6.03 35.54
N ALA A 61 4.42 6.04 34.41
CA ALA A 61 5.87 6.18 34.31
C ALA A 61 6.10 7.29 33.28
N ASP A 62 6.83 8.34 33.65
CA ASP A 62 7.27 9.51 32.83
C ASP A 62 6.91 9.42 31.34
N ASP A 63 5.63 9.64 31.04
CA ASP A 63 5.06 9.41 29.72
C ASP A 63 5.12 10.76 29.01
N LYS A 64 6.05 10.91 28.05
CA LYS A 64 5.81 11.89 26.98
C LYS A 64 4.40 11.61 26.45
N PRO A 65 3.50 12.60 26.39
CA PRO A 65 2.15 12.35 25.92
C PRO A 65 2.24 11.76 24.51
N LEU A 66 1.56 10.63 24.32
CA LEU A 66 1.29 10.08 23.00
C LEU A 66 0.71 11.19 22.14
N LEU A 67 1.13 11.23 20.86
CA LEU A 67 0.37 11.87 19.82
C LEU A 67 -1.06 11.37 19.93
N ASN A 68 -1.95 12.23 20.43
CA ASN A 68 -3.35 11.90 20.42
C ASN A 68 -3.82 11.88 18.95
N GLU A 69 -4.94 11.23 18.68
CA GLU A 69 -5.44 11.04 17.32
C GLU A 69 -5.53 12.36 16.52
N ALA A 70 -5.91 13.45 17.18
CA ALA A 70 -6.02 14.75 16.54
C ALA A 70 -4.64 15.30 16.13
N GLU A 71 -3.64 15.20 17.01
CA GLU A 71 -2.27 15.59 16.71
C GLU A 71 -1.67 14.73 15.58
N PHE A 72 -1.99 13.43 15.54
CA PHE A 72 -1.54 12.55 14.47
C PHE A 72 -2.13 13.02 13.15
N GLN A 73 -3.45 13.24 13.12
CA GLN A 73 -4.16 13.66 11.93
C GLN A 73 -3.69 15.03 11.43
N GLU A 74 -3.45 15.97 12.34
CA GLU A 74 -2.89 17.26 11.98
C GLU A 74 -1.47 17.13 11.40
N THR A 75 -0.58 16.40 12.07
CA THR A 75 0.80 16.18 11.62
C THR A 75 0.82 15.44 10.29
N PHE A 76 0.01 14.39 10.16
CA PHE A 76 -0.13 13.59 8.95
C PHE A 76 -0.57 14.48 7.78
N LYS A 77 -1.64 15.27 7.94
CA LYS A 77 -2.15 16.18 6.89
C LYS A 77 -1.11 17.21 6.46
N ASN A 78 -0.40 17.80 7.42
CA ASN A 78 0.58 18.87 7.19
C ASN A 78 1.96 18.36 6.73
N THR A 79 2.23 17.06 6.80
CA THR A 79 3.51 16.50 6.36
C THR A 79 3.56 16.38 4.84
N ASP A 80 4.56 17.04 4.25
CA ASP A 80 4.94 16.84 2.85
C ASP A 80 5.77 15.55 2.71
N PHE A 81 5.09 14.46 2.38
CA PHE A 81 5.69 13.14 2.16
C PHE A 81 6.61 13.06 0.93
N MET A 82 6.65 14.11 0.10
CA MET A 82 7.58 14.21 -1.03
C MET A 82 8.98 14.66 -0.58
N GLN A 83 9.09 15.22 0.63
CA GLN A 83 10.35 15.69 1.19
C GLN A 83 10.88 14.71 2.24
N SER A 84 12.18 14.43 2.16
CA SER A 84 12.85 13.48 3.06
C SER A 84 12.84 13.96 4.51
N MET A 85 13.12 15.24 4.77
CA MET A 85 13.28 15.77 6.12
C MET A 85 11.98 15.82 6.93
N PRO A 86 10.85 16.37 6.41
CA PRO A 86 9.57 16.33 7.12
C PRO A 86 9.12 14.90 7.42
N THR A 87 9.25 14.01 6.44
CA THR A 87 8.93 12.58 6.60
C THR A 87 9.76 11.95 7.71
N ALA A 88 11.09 12.11 7.67
CA ALA A 88 11.98 11.51 8.66
C ALA A 88 11.67 11.99 10.08
N ARG A 89 11.36 13.28 10.26
CA ARG A 89 10.95 13.82 11.57
C ARG A 89 9.64 13.23 12.06
N PHE A 90 8.67 13.04 11.17
CA PHE A 90 7.40 12.45 11.55
C PHE A 90 7.58 10.98 11.94
N VAL A 91 8.34 10.21 11.15
CA VAL A 91 8.69 8.82 11.46
C VAL A 91 9.42 8.73 12.81
N GLU A 92 10.45 9.56 13.04
CA GLU A 92 11.18 9.61 14.31
C GLU A 92 10.24 9.91 15.48
N THR A 93 9.31 10.85 15.31
CA THR A 93 8.33 11.16 16.35
C THR A 93 7.46 9.94 16.69
N LEU A 94 6.95 9.24 15.67
CA LEU A 94 6.15 8.03 15.85
C LEU A 94 6.96 6.88 16.48
N GLU A 95 8.21 6.69 16.07
CA GLU A 95 9.10 5.68 16.65
C GLU A 95 9.40 5.95 18.13
N THR A 96 9.65 7.21 18.51
CA THR A 96 9.92 7.57 19.92
C THR A 96 8.71 7.38 20.83
N GLN A 97 7.51 7.32 20.26
CA GLN A 97 6.25 7.17 20.99
C GLN A 97 5.62 5.80 20.77
N TRP A 98 6.31 4.89 20.07
CA TRP A 98 5.73 3.68 19.51
C TRP A 98 4.97 2.86 20.55
N ARG A 99 3.74 2.47 20.19
CA ARG A 99 2.94 1.48 20.93
C ARG A 99 2.32 0.50 19.94
N PRO A 100 2.20 -0.80 20.26
CA PRO A 100 1.63 -1.80 19.35
C PRO A 100 0.24 -1.42 18.81
N GLU A 101 -0.57 -0.70 19.61
CA GLU A 101 -1.89 -0.20 19.22
C GLU A 101 -1.84 0.77 18.03
N MET A 102 -0.71 1.42 17.75
CA MET A 102 -0.55 2.26 16.56
C MET A 102 -0.67 1.44 15.28
N ALA A 103 -0.19 0.20 15.25
CA ALA A 103 -0.33 -0.65 14.05
C ALA A 103 -1.80 -0.99 13.77
N LEU A 104 -2.61 -1.13 14.81
CA LEU A 104 -4.07 -1.28 14.68
C LEU A 104 -4.70 0.01 14.13
N TYR A 105 -4.31 1.17 14.66
CA TYR A 105 -4.80 2.46 14.15
C TYR A 105 -4.53 2.65 12.65
N PHE A 106 -3.33 2.29 12.16
CA PHE A 106 -3.03 2.34 10.73
C PHE A 106 -3.91 1.37 9.91
N THR A 107 -4.26 0.22 10.48
CA THR A 107 -5.15 -0.75 9.85
C THR A 107 -6.55 -0.16 9.72
N ASP A 108 -7.10 0.34 10.83
CA ASP A 108 -8.42 0.98 10.87
C ASP A 108 -8.49 2.20 9.95
N LEU A 109 -7.40 2.99 9.88
CA LEU A 109 -7.31 4.13 8.97
C LEU A 109 -7.36 3.67 7.50
N LEU A 110 -6.61 2.65 7.11
CA LEU A 110 -6.65 2.09 5.75
C LEU A 110 -8.03 1.51 5.40
N GLU A 111 -8.70 0.86 6.35
CA GLU A 111 -10.06 0.36 6.19
C GLU A 111 -11.07 1.50 5.99
N SER A 112 -10.96 2.56 6.79
CA SER A 112 -11.85 3.72 6.69
C SER A 112 -11.70 4.49 5.37
N ILE A 113 -10.47 4.56 4.85
CA ILE A 113 -10.19 5.15 3.54
C ILE A 113 -10.71 4.25 2.43
N GLY A 114 -10.47 2.93 2.52
CA GLY A 114 -10.88 1.96 1.51
C GLY A 114 -10.38 2.34 0.13
N SER A 115 -11.31 2.39 -0.82
CA SER A 115 -11.11 2.83 -2.21
C SER A 115 -11.41 4.31 -2.45
N SER A 116 -11.80 5.07 -1.42
CA SER A 116 -12.33 6.43 -1.61
C SER A 116 -11.27 7.50 -1.85
N ASP A 117 -10.07 7.35 -1.27
CA ASP A 117 -8.95 8.27 -1.47
C ASP A 117 -7.62 7.51 -1.65
N ALA A 118 -7.23 7.34 -2.91
CA ALA A 118 -5.97 6.67 -3.26
C ALA A 118 -4.73 7.45 -2.81
N SER A 119 -4.81 8.79 -2.72
CA SER A 119 -3.67 9.62 -2.31
C SER A 119 -3.42 9.48 -0.82
N GLU A 120 -4.48 9.58 -0.01
CA GLU A 120 -4.40 9.39 1.44
C GLU A 120 -3.95 7.96 1.78
N ARG A 121 -4.55 6.96 1.12
CA ARG A 121 -4.13 5.55 1.26
C ARG A 121 -2.64 5.37 0.97
N GLY A 122 -2.16 5.96 -0.13
CA GLY A 122 -0.75 5.90 -0.51
C GLY A 122 0.18 6.48 0.56
N ARG A 123 -0.20 7.59 1.20
CA ARG A 123 0.54 8.20 2.32
C ARG A 123 0.56 7.31 3.55
N VAL A 124 -0.56 6.66 3.89
CA VAL A 124 -0.62 5.71 5.02
C VAL A 124 0.26 4.49 4.77
N ILE A 125 0.18 3.87 3.59
CA ILE A 125 1.04 2.74 3.20
C ILE A 125 2.52 3.14 3.23
N PHE A 126 2.83 4.33 2.71
CA PHE A 126 4.20 4.86 2.72
C PHE A 126 4.72 5.04 4.15
N LEU A 127 3.93 5.67 5.03
CA LEU A 127 4.34 5.90 6.41
C LEU A 127 4.47 4.59 7.20
N ALA A 128 3.53 3.65 7.06
CA ALA A 128 3.63 2.31 7.66
C ALA A 128 4.90 1.58 7.22
N ASN A 129 5.27 1.73 5.95
CA ASN A 129 6.48 1.14 5.39
C ASN A 129 7.77 1.69 6.01
N GLU A 130 7.79 2.97 6.41
CA GLU A 130 8.97 3.57 7.04
C GLU A 130 9.18 3.08 8.48
N LEU A 131 8.10 2.75 9.20
CA LEU A 131 8.14 2.41 10.64
C LEU A 131 8.63 0.99 10.96
N ARG A 132 8.62 0.05 9.98
CA ARG A 132 9.24 -1.30 10.03
C ARG A 132 9.01 -2.16 11.29
N SER A 133 8.01 -1.85 12.11
CA SER A 133 7.68 -2.61 13.33
C SER A 133 7.10 -3.99 13.00
N THR A 134 7.40 -4.98 13.85
CA THR A 134 6.78 -6.32 13.79
C THR A 134 5.28 -6.28 14.08
N ASP A 135 4.79 -5.24 14.76
CA ASP A 135 3.37 -5.08 15.05
C ASP A 135 2.55 -4.83 13.77
N PHE A 136 3.19 -4.47 12.65
CA PHE A 136 2.54 -4.32 11.36
C PHE A 136 2.34 -5.63 10.59
N VAL A 137 2.77 -6.79 11.09
CA VAL A 137 2.54 -8.08 10.40
C VAL A 137 1.06 -8.30 10.06
N PRO A 138 0.08 -8.04 10.98
CA PRO A 138 -1.33 -8.10 10.65
C PRO A 138 -1.72 -7.16 9.49
N LEU A 139 -1.31 -5.89 9.54
CA LEU A 139 -1.60 -4.91 8.48
C LEU A 139 -1.09 -5.39 7.12
N TRP A 140 0.19 -5.80 7.04
CA TRP A 140 0.77 -6.24 5.77
C TRP A 140 0.14 -7.53 5.25
N THR A 141 -0.28 -8.42 6.16
CA THR A 141 -1.02 -9.63 5.79
C THR A 141 -2.37 -9.27 5.18
N GLN A 142 -3.11 -8.33 5.79
CA GLN A 142 -4.40 -7.87 5.25
C GLN A 142 -4.28 -7.19 3.89
N VAL A 143 -3.24 -6.36 3.70
CA VAL A 143 -2.93 -5.74 2.41
C VAL A 143 -2.59 -6.80 1.35
N LEU A 144 -1.79 -7.82 1.71
CA LEU A 144 -1.38 -8.88 0.80
C LEU A 144 -2.55 -9.79 0.40
N GLU A 145 -3.43 -10.11 1.34
CA GLU A 145 -4.61 -10.96 1.14
C GLU A 145 -5.82 -10.20 0.53
N ARG A 146 -5.66 -8.90 0.26
CA ARG A 146 -6.72 -8.00 -0.21
C ARG A 146 -7.97 -7.99 0.67
N LYS A 147 -7.79 -8.09 1.99
CA LYS A 147 -8.89 -7.89 2.95
C LYS A 147 -9.30 -6.42 3.05
N ILE A 148 -8.38 -5.51 2.73
CA ILE A 148 -8.59 -4.08 2.64
C ILE A 148 -8.35 -3.64 1.18
N PRO A 149 -9.36 -3.73 0.31
CA PRO A 149 -9.20 -3.38 -1.10
C PRO A 149 -8.86 -1.88 -1.26
N ALA A 150 -7.94 -1.60 -2.17
CA ALA A 150 -7.56 -0.28 -2.65
C ALA A 150 -8.48 0.23 -3.76
N PHE A 151 -9.16 -0.67 -4.48
CA PHE A 151 -10.12 -0.34 -5.53
C PHE A 151 -11.35 -1.24 -5.45
N ASP A 152 -12.52 -0.72 -5.80
CA ASP A 152 -13.76 -1.53 -5.84
C ASP A 152 -13.71 -2.61 -6.92
N ASN A 153 -12.96 -2.37 -8.01
CA ASN A 153 -12.87 -3.24 -9.17
C ASN A 153 -11.51 -3.95 -9.31
N GLU A 154 -10.85 -4.31 -8.19
CA GLU A 154 -9.53 -4.95 -8.22
C GLU A 154 -9.43 -6.19 -9.11
N ALA A 155 -10.47 -7.03 -9.14
CA ALA A 155 -10.49 -8.21 -10.00
C ALA A 155 -10.30 -7.84 -11.49
N GLU A 156 -10.93 -6.75 -11.94
CA GLU A 156 -10.78 -6.25 -13.30
C GLU A 156 -9.40 -5.63 -13.54
N LEU A 157 -8.90 -4.85 -12.58
CA LEU A 157 -7.58 -4.21 -12.66
C LEU A 157 -6.43 -5.23 -12.73
N ILE A 158 -6.62 -6.41 -12.15
CA ILE A 158 -5.64 -7.50 -12.16
C ILE A 158 -5.75 -8.32 -13.44
N ALA A 159 -6.98 -8.57 -13.91
CA ALA A 159 -7.21 -9.24 -15.19
C ALA A 159 -6.85 -8.38 -16.41
N ALA A 160 -6.67 -7.07 -16.24
CA ALA A 160 -6.30 -6.13 -17.29
C ALA A 160 -4.96 -6.54 -17.95
N LYS A 161 -5.00 -6.73 -19.28
CA LYS A 161 -3.81 -7.07 -20.07
C LYS A 161 -2.79 -5.95 -20.12
N GLU A 162 -3.27 -4.70 -20.22
CA GLU A 162 -2.43 -3.52 -20.31
C GLU A 162 -2.33 -2.84 -18.93
N PRO A 163 -1.11 -2.52 -18.46
CA PRO A 163 -0.93 -1.82 -17.20
C PRO A 163 -1.46 -0.38 -17.31
N ASN A 164 -2.33 0.01 -16.39
CA ASN A 164 -2.71 1.39 -16.15
C ASN A 164 -2.22 1.86 -14.78
N VAL A 165 -2.44 3.14 -14.45
CA VAL A 165 -2.01 3.75 -13.19
C VAL A 165 -2.55 2.98 -11.98
N SER A 166 -3.80 2.56 -12.00
CA SER A 166 -4.42 1.80 -10.90
C SER A 166 -3.82 0.39 -10.77
N THR A 167 -3.59 -0.32 -11.88
CA THR A 167 -2.91 -1.62 -11.88
C THR A 167 -1.48 -1.50 -11.36
N LEU A 168 -0.75 -0.43 -11.72
CA LEU A 168 0.60 -0.17 -11.21
C LEU A 168 0.58 0.16 -9.72
N SER A 169 -0.37 0.98 -9.26
CA SER A 169 -0.55 1.32 -7.86
C SER A 169 -0.84 0.09 -7.01
N LEU A 170 -1.80 -0.75 -7.45
CA LEU A 170 -2.14 -2.02 -6.80
C LEU A 170 -0.95 -2.97 -6.71
N ARG A 171 -0.18 -3.12 -7.81
CA ARG A 171 1.05 -3.93 -7.82
C ARG A 171 2.08 -3.38 -6.84
N ASN A 172 2.25 -2.07 -6.77
CA ASN A 172 3.21 -1.44 -5.85
C ASN A 172 2.84 -1.64 -4.38
N GLU A 173 1.54 -1.55 -4.05
CA GLU A 173 1.04 -1.81 -2.70
C GLU A 173 1.29 -3.28 -2.30
N LEU A 174 0.96 -4.23 -3.19
CA LEU A 174 1.22 -5.66 -2.99
C LEU A 174 2.71 -5.97 -2.85
N SER A 175 3.56 -5.41 -3.72
CA SER A 175 5.02 -5.54 -3.62
C SER A 175 5.56 -4.96 -2.32
N THR A 176 5.01 -3.84 -1.84
CA THR A 176 5.36 -3.25 -0.54
C THR A 176 5.01 -4.19 0.61
N ALA A 177 3.83 -4.82 0.59
CA ALA A 177 3.44 -5.80 1.60
C ALA A 177 4.34 -7.04 1.61
N VAL A 178 4.62 -7.62 0.42
CA VAL A 178 5.55 -8.75 0.27
C VAL A 178 6.94 -8.40 0.81
N ARG A 179 7.45 -7.22 0.46
CA ARG A 179 8.75 -6.76 0.94
C ARG A 179 8.79 -6.67 2.47
N ASN A 180 7.81 -6.01 3.08
CA ASN A 180 7.78 -5.83 4.52
C ASN A 180 7.63 -7.17 5.26
N LEU A 181 6.71 -8.03 4.82
CA LEU A 181 6.59 -9.38 5.37
C LEU A 181 7.89 -10.18 5.19
N GLY A 182 8.57 -10.06 4.05
CA GLY A 182 9.86 -10.70 3.80
C GLY A 182 10.96 -10.23 4.75
N LEU A 183 11.03 -8.92 5.04
CA LEU A 183 11.98 -8.36 6.01
C LEU A 183 11.70 -8.89 7.42
N LEU A 184 10.43 -9.01 7.81
CA LEU A 184 10.01 -9.44 9.14
C LEU A 184 10.09 -10.98 9.31
N ALA A 185 9.92 -11.74 8.24
CA ALA A 185 9.82 -13.21 8.25
C ALA A 185 11.08 -13.93 8.76
N TYR A 186 12.25 -13.26 8.78
CA TYR A 186 13.46 -13.81 9.42
C TYR A 186 13.29 -14.10 10.91
N LYS A 187 12.45 -13.31 11.60
CA LYS A 187 12.26 -13.38 13.06
C LYS A 187 10.79 -13.60 13.45
N ASN A 188 9.86 -13.48 12.51
CA ASN A 188 8.43 -13.61 12.75
C ASN A 188 7.84 -14.76 11.89
N PRO A 189 7.51 -15.91 12.51
CA PRO A 189 6.92 -17.05 11.80
C PRO A 189 5.56 -16.76 11.16
N GLU A 190 4.77 -15.83 11.72
CA GLU A 190 3.48 -15.45 11.16
C GLU A 190 3.67 -14.72 9.84
N ALA A 191 4.65 -13.81 9.75
CA ALA A 191 4.98 -13.15 8.49
C ALA A 191 5.44 -14.15 7.41
N LEU A 192 6.23 -15.15 7.79
CA LEU A 192 6.64 -16.23 6.88
C LEU A 192 5.43 -17.07 6.42
N ASN A 193 4.50 -17.35 7.33
CA ASN A 193 3.28 -18.08 7.02
C ASN A 193 2.34 -17.29 6.09
N SER A 194 2.23 -15.97 6.26
CA SER A 194 1.48 -15.09 5.35
C SER A 194 2.05 -15.14 3.93
N LEU A 195 3.38 -15.06 3.78
CA LEU A 195 4.03 -15.21 2.47
C LEU A 195 3.77 -16.60 1.87
N GLN A 196 3.88 -17.66 2.67
CA GLN A 196 3.60 -19.03 2.21
C GLN A 196 2.16 -19.18 1.71
N THR A 197 1.21 -18.66 2.47
CA THR A 197 -0.22 -18.70 2.13
C THR A 197 -0.46 -17.95 0.82
N TYR A 198 0.13 -16.76 0.66
CA TYR A 198 0.02 -15.98 -0.56
C TYR A 198 0.64 -16.66 -1.80
N VAL A 199 1.80 -17.28 -1.65
CA VAL A 199 2.41 -18.08 -2.73
C VAL A 199 1.51 -19.26 -3.11
N ALA A 200 0.89 -19.90 -2.12
CA ALA A 200 -0.03 -21.03 -2.33
C ALA A 200 -1.40 -20.61 -2.89
N SER A 201 -1.85 -19.37 -2.67
CA SER A 201 -3.13 -18.88 -3.15
C SER A 201 -3.04 -18.50 -4.63
N TYR A 202 -3.32 -19.45 -5.51
CA TYR A 202 -3.67 -19.13 -6.88
C TYR A 202 -5.18 -18.88 -6.97
N ARG A 203 -5.55 -17.67 -7.39
CA ARG A 203 -6.89 -17.39 -7.91
C ARG A 203 -6.70 -16.94 -9.33
N ALA A 204 -7.37 -17.59 -10.29
CA ALA A 204 -7.25 -17.25 -11.71
C ALA A 204 -7.68 -15.79 -12.00
N GLU A 205 -8.57 -15.25 -11.17
CA GLU A 205 -9.02 -13.84 -11.16
C GLU A 205 -7.97 -12.88 -10.58
N PHE A 206 -6.95 -13.41 -9.90
CA PHE A 206 -5.91 -12.69 -9.19
C PHE A 206 -4.52 -13.09 -9.69
N ASP A 207 -4.30 -13.10 -11.01
CA ASP A 207 -2.98 -13.43 -11.55
C ASP A 207 -2.01 -12.27 -11.39
N ASN A 208 -1.26 -12.31 -10.29
CA ASN A 208 -0.08 -11.50 -10.09
C ASN A 208 1.15 -12.40 -9.90
N ALA A 209 1.42 -13.25 -10.89
CA ALA A 209 2.58 -14.15 -10.90
C ALA A 209 3.90 -13.44 -10.55
N LEU A 210 4.07 -12.18 -10.94
CA LEU A 210 5.25 -11.37 -10.60
C LEU A 210 5.39 -11.16 -9.09
N VAL A 211 4.33 -10.69 -8.41
CA VAL A 211 4.39 -10.47 -6.95
C VAL A 211 4.43 -11.81 -6.20
N ARG A 212 3.72 -12.85 -6.68
CA ARG A 212 3.84 -14.21 -6.11
C ARG A 212 5.26 -14.77 -6.26
N LYS A 213 5.95 -14.46 -7.36
CA LYS A 213 7.37 -14.83 -7.58
C LYS A 213 8.29 -14.11 -6.61
N ASP A 214 8.09 -12.82 -6.36
CA ASP A 214 8.86 -12.08 -5.34
C ASP A 214 8.64 -12.68 -3.94
N ALA A 215 7.39 -12.96 -3.57
CA ALA A 215 7.07 -13.61 -2.29
C ALA A 215 7.76 -14.98 -2.15
N TYR A 216 7.76 -15.79 -3.21
CA TYR A 216 8.49 -17.06 -3.24
C TYR A 216 9.98 -16.86 -3.00
N TYR A 217 10.61 -15.88 -3.64
CA TYR A 217 12.04 -15.62 -3.44
C TYR A 217 12.36 -15.16 -2.02
N ARG A 218 11.50 -14.36 -1.38
CA ARG A 218 11.64 -14.03 0.04
C ARG A 218 11.61 -15.27 0.93
N ILE A 219 10.66 -16.18 0.70
CA ILE A 219 10.61 -17.46 1.42
C ILE A 219 11.89 -18.26 1.16
N ARG A 220 12.37 -18.31 -0.08
CA ARG A 220 13.58 -19.06 -0.46
C ARG A 220 14.83 -18.52 0.21
N GLU A 221 14.98 -17.20 0.31
CA GLU A 221 16.09 -16.53 1.00
C GLU A 221 16.14 -16.87 2.50
N ILE A 222 14.97 -17.09 3.12
CA ILE A 222 14.85 -17.37 4.56
C ILE A 222 14.91 -18.88 4.84
N ASN A 223 14.15 -19.68 4.08
CA ASN A 223 14.01 -21.12 4.26
C ASN A 223 13.84 -21.83 2.90
N PRO A 224 14.95 -22.26 2.26
CA PRO A 224 14.91 -22.92 0.96
C PRO A 224 14.05 -24.18 0.92
N THR A 225 14.06 -24.97 2.00
CA THR A 225 13.26 -26.21 2.10
C THR A 225 11.77 -25.91 2.12
N LEU A 226 11.35 -24.89 2.86
CA LEU A 226 9.96 -24.44 2.88
C LEU A 226 9.52 -23.90 1.51
N ALA A 227 10.39 -23.15 0.84
CA ALA A 227 10.12 -22.64 -0.50
C ALA A 227 9.88 -23.78 -1.50
N ALA A 228 10.75 -24.79 -1.51
CA ALA A 228 10.61 -25.97 -2.37
C ALA A 228 9.31 -26.75 -2.09
N ARG A 229 8.96 -26.94 -0.80
CA ARG A 229 7.71 -27.57 -0.39
C ARG A 229 6.47 -26.77 -0.79
N THR A 230 6.58 -25.44 -0.81
CA THR A 230 5.46 -24.57 -1.19
C THR A 230 5.19 -24.66 -2.68
N ILE A 231 6.23 -24.63 -3.53
CA ILE A 231 6.08 -24.80 -4.98
C ILE A 231 5.63 -26.22 -5.36
N SER A 232 6.11 -27.25 -4.67
CA SER A 232 5.73 -28.63 -5.00
C SER A 232 4.24 -28.93 -4.78
N ARG A 233 3.58 -28.18 -3.89
CA ARG A 233 2.14 -28.25 -3.64
C ARG A 233 1.30 -27.55 -4.70
N LEU A 234 1.90 -26.66 -5.51
CA LEU A 234 1.19 -26.00 -6.60
C LEU A 234 0.92 -26.99 -7.72
N SER A 235 -0.24 -26.87 -8.37
CA SER A 235 -0.55 -27.66 -9.56
C SER A 235 0.47 -27.39 -10.68
N ALA A 236 0.70 -28.37 -11.57
CA ALA A 236 1.58 -28.18 -12.72
C ALA A 236 1.08 -27.08 -13.69
N ALA A 237 -0.21 -26.77 -13.65
CA ALA A 237 -0.82 -25.72 -14.45
C ALA A 237 -0.60 -24.31 -13.87
N ASP A 238 -0.20 -24.19 -12.59
CA ASP A 238 -0.06 -22.91 -11.89
C ASP A 238 0.96 -21.99 -12.62
N PRO A 239 0.57 -20.74 -12.94
CA PRO A 239 1.44 -19.79 -13.62
C PRO A 239 2.78 -19.55 -12.92
N LEU A 240 2.81 -19.51 -11.58
CA LEU A 240 4.04 -19.33 -10.83
C LEU A 240 4.97 -20.53 -11.00
N ARG A 241 4.43 -21.74 -10.91
CA ARG A 241 5.23 -22.97 -11.07
C ARG A 241 5.82 -23.04 -12.48
N LYS A 242 5.06 -22.68 -13.51
CA LYS A 242 5.56 -22.58 -14.90
C LYS A 242 6.66 -21.52 -15.02
N ALA A 243 6.44 -20.32 -14.47
CA ALA A 243 7.39 -19.23 -14.52
C ALA A 243 8.73 -19.55 -13.83
N LEU A 244 8.72 -20.37 -12.79
CA LEU A 244 9.93 -20.82 -12.07
C LEU A 244 10.62 -22.04 -12.69
N SER A 245 9.96 -22.76 -13.60
CA SER A 245 10.54 -23.92 -14.29
C SER A 245 11.32 -23.52 -15.55
N LEU A 246 11.19 -22.27 -15.98
CA LEU A 246 11.85 -21.68 -17.14
C LEU A 246 13.12 -20.89 -16.77
N ASP A 247 13.38 -20.70 -15.47
CA ASP A 247 14.61 -20.13 -14.91
C ASP A 247 15.55 -21.25 -14.44
#